data_AF-A0A662AYJ6-F1
#
_entry.id   AF-A0A662AYJ6-F1
#
_cell.length_a   1.000
_cell.length_b   1.000
_cell.length_c   1.000
_cell.angle_alpha   90.00
_cell.angle_beta   90.00
_cell.angle_gamma   90.00
#
_symmetry.space_group_name_H-M   'P 1'
#
loop_
_entity.id
_entity.type
_entity.pdbx_description
1 polymer ?
#
loop_
_entity_poly.entity_id
_entity_poly.type
_entity_poly.pdbx_seq_one_letter_code
_entity_poly.pdbx_strand_id
1 'polypeptide(L)'
;MTDEVKHKCGIALVRLLKPLEHYQLQHGSWRYGLEKLYLLMEKQRNRGQDGAGVVSLRMDTPPGKNYFNRRRETGSSAINEIFQKIYSRFEEAEKENPNSFNDPNWARSNLPFVGEAYLGHLRYGTFGSNNIANLHPVM
;
A
#
# COMPACT_ATOMS: atom_id res chain seq x y z
N MET A 1 7.44 21.40 -21.00
CA MET A 1 7.58 20.16 -21.78
C MET A 1 6.71 19.11 -21.14
N THR A 2 5.51 18.88 -21.66
CA THR A 2 4.62 17.81 -21.23
C THR A 2 5.08 16.55 -21.94
N ASP A 3 5.68 15.62 -21.21
CA ASP A 3 6.00 14.29 -21.76
C ASP A 3 4.73 13.66 -22.32
N GLU A 4 4.85 13.07 -23.51
CA GLU A 4 3.80 12.27 -24.13
C GLU A 4 3.36 11.16 -23.15
N VAL A 5 2.08 11.12 -22.78
CA VAL A 5 1.52 10.07 -21.91
C VAL A 5 1.44 8.79 -22.71
N LYS A 6 2.59 8.13 -22.89
CA LYS A 6 2.66 6.78 -23.45
C LYS A 6 1.88 5.86 -22.51
N HIS A 7 1.03 5.01 -23.08
CA HIS A 7 0.26 3.93 -22.44
C HIS A 7 1.15 3.03 -21.58
N LYS A 8 1.52 3.52 -20.39
CA LYS A 8 2.52 2.89 -19.51
C LYS A 8 1.94 2.87 -18.11
N CYS A 9 1.89 1.66 -17.55
CA CYS A 9 1.62 1.45 -16.14
C CYS A 9 2.58 2.27 -15.25
N GLY A 10 2.14 2.59 -14.04
CA GLY A 10 2.96 3.18 -12.99
C GLY A 10 3.41 2.13 -11.97
N ILE A 11 4.60 2.29 -11.41
CA ILE A 11 5.12 1.46 -10.32
C ILE A 11 5.66 2.38 -9.22
N ALA A 12 5.36 2.04 -7.97
CA ALA A 12 5.89 2.70 -6.78
C ALA A 12 6.46 1.64 -5.85
N LEU A 13 7.73 1.77 -5.45
CA LEU A 13 8.37 0.87 -4.49
C LEU A 13 8.84 1.70 -3.29
N VAL A 14 8.51 1.23 -2.08
CA VAL A 14 9.01 1.82 -0.83
C VAL A 14 9.61 0.71 0.01
N ARG A 15 10.89 0.86 0.37
CA ARG A 15 11.61 -0.03 1.28
C ARG A 15 12.11 0.79 2.46
N LEU A 16 11.66 0.44 3.65
CA LEU A 16 12.14 1.05 4.89
C LEU A 16 13.50 0.44 5.25
N LEU A 17 14.53 1.28 5.44
CA LEU A 17 15.88 0.81 5.78
C LEU A 17 16.11 0.72 7.29
N LYS A 18 15.12 1.13 8.07
CA LYS A 18 15.10 1.13 9.54
C LYS A 18 13.81 0.43 10.02
N PRO A 19 13.75 -0.02 11.28
CA PRO A 19 12.54 -0.64 11.81
C PRO A 19 11.43 0.40 12.03
N LEU A 20 10.19 -0.03 12.20
CA LEU A 20 9.02 0.87 12.25
C LEU A 20 9.09 1.87 13.41
N GLU A 21 9.72 1.48 14.51
CA GLU A 21 9.99 2.31 15.70
C GLU A 21 10.81 3.55 15.35
N HIS A 22 11.77 3.42 14.43
CA HIS A 22 12.55 4.56 13.97
C HIS A 22 11.64 5.61 13.32
N TYR A 23 10.73 5.17 12.44
CA TYR A 23 9.81 6.08 11.75
C TYR A 23 8.72 6.63 12.68
N GLN A 24 8.24 5.83 13.64
CA GLN A 24 7.35 6.32 14.69
C GLN A 24 8.01 7.42 15.52
N LEU A 25 9.28 7.24 15.93
CA LEU A 25 10.00 8.23 16.72
C LEU A 25 10.35 9.49 15.92
N GLN A 26 10.83 9.33 14.68
CA GLN A 26 11.31 10.44 13.85
C GLN A 26 10.19 11.21 13.13
N HIS A 27 9.08 10.54 12.79
CA HIS A 27 8.00 11.12 11.99
C HIS A 27 6.62 11.06 12.67
N GLY A 28 6.51 10.48 13.86
CA GLY A 28 5.24 10.33 14.57
C GLY A 28 4.30 9.29 13.98
N SER A 29 4.76 8.48 13.01
CA SER A 29 3.91 7.51 12.31
C SER A 29 4.68 6.25 11.91
N TRP A 30 4.26 5.11 12.46
CA TRP A 30 4.68 3.78 12.02
C TRP A 30 4.15 3.46 10.62
N ARG A 31 3.14 4.19 10.14
CA ARG A 31 2.54 4.07 8.79
C ARG A 31 3.38 4.75 7.71
N TYR A 32 4.51 5.36 8.05
CA TYR A 32 5.34 6.15 7.15
C TYR A 32 5.55 5.50 5.77
N GLY A 33 5.90 4.21 5.72
CA GLY A 33 6.11 3.50 4.45
C GLY A 33 4.86 3.44 3.56
N LEU A 34 3.71 3.17 4.17
CA LEU A 34 2.41 3.12 3.49
C LEU A 34 1.96 4.52 3.03
N GLU A 35 2.16 5.54 3.86
CA GLU A 35 1.88 6.94 3.52
C GLU A 35 2.74 7.41 2.34
N LYS A 36 4.03 7.06 2.31
CA LYS A 36 4.90 7.35 1.16
C LYS A 36 4.46 6.60 -0.09
N LEU A 37 4.01 5.34 0.05
CA LEU A 37 3.47 4.59 -1.08
C LEU A 37 2.27 5.31 -1.70
N TYR A 38 1.31 5.76 -0.87
CA TYR A 38 0.13 6.52 -1.31
C TYR A 38 0.55 7.74 -2.13
N LEU A 39 1.43 8.58 -1.59
CA LEU A 39 1.89 9.80 -2.25
C LEU A 39 2.59 9.51 -3.59
N LEU A 40 3.41 8.45 -3.64
CA LEU A 40 4.10 8.05 -4.88
C LEU A 40 3.14 7.53 -5.94
N MET A 41 2.07 6.83 -5.54
CA MET A 41 1.02 6.36 -6.45
C MET A 41 0.18 7.54 -6.95
N GLU A 42 -0.24 8.46 -6.08
CA GLU A 42 -0.99 9.66 -6.47
C GLU A 42 -0.21 10.55 -7.45
N LYS A 43 1.11 10.74 -7.20
CA LYS A 43 2.00 11.46 -8.13
C LYS A 43 2.02 10.83 -9.54
N GLN A 44 1.74 9.54 -9.63
CA GLN A 44 1.70 8.77 -10.87
C GLN A 44 0.29 8.48 -11.37
N ARG A 45 -0.78 9.06 -10.80
CA ARG A 45 -2.19 8.72 -11.11
C ARG A 45 -2.54 8.78 -12.60
N ASN A 46 -1.85 9.60 -13.38
CA ASN A 46 -2.03 9.69 -14.85
C ASN A 46 -1.34 8.55 -15.64
N ARG A 47 -0.64 7.64 -14.97
CA ARG A 47 0.04 6.44 -15.54
C ARG A 47 -0.79 5.16 -15.39
N GLY A 48 -2.08 5.27 -15.08
CA GLY A 48 -2.98 4.12 -15.02
C GLY A 48 -4.30 4.47 -14.35
N GLN A 49 -5.39 4.36 -15.10
CA GLN A 49 -6.75 4.71 -14.66
C GLN A 49 -7.72 3.52 -14.73
N ASP A 50 -7.25 2.35 -15.17
CA ASP A 50 -8.06 1.13 -15.28
C ASP A 50 -8.12 0.35 -13.98
N GLY A 51 -7.19 0.63 -13.06
CA GLY A 51 -7.13 0.05 -11.74
C GLY A 51 -5.76 0.19 -11.10
N ALA A 52 -5.69 -0.20 -9.84
CA ALA A 52 -4.47 -0.16 -9.06
C ALA A 52 -4.36 -1.39 -8.17
N GLY A 53 -3.17 -1.62 -7.65
CA GLY A 53 -2.95 -2.61 -6.60
C GLY A 53 -1.76 -2.26 -5.74
N VAL A 54 -1.82 -2.73 -4.50
CA VAL A 54 -0.78 -2.54 -3.50
C VAL A 54 -0.48 -3.86 -2.81
N VAL A 55 0.78 -4.06 -2.46
CA VAL A 55 1.23 -5.13 -1.58
C VAL A 55 2.16 -4.55 -0.51
N SER A 56 2.11 -5.15 0.66
CA SER A 56 3.02 -4.90 1.78
C SER A 56 3.67 -6.22 2.18
N LEU A 57 4.91 -6.16 2.63
CA LEU A 57 5.71 -7.30 3.06
C LEU A 57 6.28 -7.01 4.45
N ARG A 58 6.09 -7.96 5.38
CA ARG A 58 6.72 -8.05 6.69
C ARG A 58 7.94 -8.95 6.60
N MET A 59 9.12 -8.38 6.78
CA MET A 59 10.39 -9.11 6.83
C MET A 59 10.53 -9.88 8.14
N ASP A 60 11.31 -10.95 8.15
CA ASP A 60 11.58 -11.74 9.36
C ASP A 60 10.31 -12.22 10.08
N THR A 61 9.29 -12.57 9.28
CA THR A 61 8.03 -13.12 9.81
C THR A 61 8.25 -14.59 10.19
N PRO A 62 7.91 -15.02 11.42
CA PRO A 62 8.01 -16.41 11.83
C PRO A 62 7.18 -17.35 10.95
N PRO A 63 7.58 -18.63 10.79
CA PRO A 63 6.77 -19.63 10.09
C PRO A 63 5.33 -19.70 10.64
N GLY A 64 4.36 -19.90 9.75
CA GLY A 64 2.95 -19.98 10.10
C GLY A 64 2.25 -18.63 10.32
N LYS A 65 2.96 -17.50 10.16
CA LYS A 65 2.35 -16.16 10.18
C LYS A 65 2.29 -15.54 8.79
N ASN A 66 1.22 -14.78 8.53
CA ASN A 66 1.05 -14.05 7.27
C ASN A 66 2.09 -12.94 7.14
N TYR A 67 2.97 -13.06 6.14
CA TYR A 67 4.09 -12.14 5.93
C TYR A 67 3.81 -11.07 4.86
N PHE A 68 2.69 -11.14 4.12
CA PHE A 68 2.31 -10.09 3.17
C PHE A 68 0.80 -9.82 3.20
N ASN A 69 0.41 -8.63 2.75
CA ASN A 69 -0.99 -8.28 2.48
C ASN A 69 -1.08 -7.66 1.09
N ARG A 70 -2.14 -7.97 0.35
CA ARG A 70 -2.37 -7.46 -1.00
C ARG A 70 -3.79 -6.95 -1.16
N ARG A 71 -3.97 -5.83 -1.87
CA ARG A 71 -5.28 -5.33 -2.29
C ARG A 71 -5.21 -4.76 -3.70
N ARG A 72 -6.28 -4.95 -4.47
CA ARG A 72 -6.40 -4.50 -5.86
C ARG A 72 -7.82 -4.02 -6.09
N GLU A 73 -7.98 -2.93 -6.83
CA GLU A 73 -9.28 -2.35 -7.16
C GLU A 73 -9.26 -1.86 -8.60
N THR A 74 -10.38 -1.98 -9.29
CA THR A 74 -10.53 -1.54 -10.69
C THR A 74 -11.03 -0.10 -10.75
N GLY A 75 -10.81 0.57 -11.88
CA GLY A 75 -11.33 1.91 -12.15
C GLY A 75 -10.41 3.04 -11.72
N SER A 76 -10.81 4.27 -12.05
CA SER A 76 -10.00 5.48 -11.92
C SER A 76 -9.85 5.96 -10.47
N SER A 77 -10.75 5.52 -9.58
CA SER A 77 -10.73 5.75 -8.13
C SER A 77 -9.95 4.70 -7.35
N ALA A 78 -9.35 3.70 -8.02
CA ALA A 78 -8.78 2.52 -7.37
C ALA A 78 -7.74 2.84 -6.28
N ILE A 79 -6.90 3.86 -6.46
CA ILE A 79 -5.93 4.28 -5.42
C ILE A 79 -6.71 4.66 -4.15
N ASN A 80 -7.64 5.60 -4.26
CA ASN A 80 -8.43 6.08 -3.13
C ASN A 80 -9.19 4.93 -2.44
N GLU A 81 -9.84 4.06 -3.21
CA GLU A 81 -10.59 2.94 -2.65
C GLU A 81 -9.70 1.96 -1.87
N ILE A 82 -8.53 1.62 -2.42
CA ILE A 82 -7.55 0.75 -1.76
C ILE A 82 -7.17 1.35 -0.41
N PHE A 83 -6.72 2.60 -0.41
CA PHE A 83 -6.20 3.23 0.80
C PHE A 83 -7.32 3.50 1.81
N GLN A 84 -8.50 3.93 1.37
CA GLN A 84 -9.67 4.07 2.24
C GLN A 84 -9.98 2.73 2.94
N LYS A 85 -10.05 1.63 2.20
CA LYS A 85 -10.31 0.29 2.78
C LYS A 85 -9.21 -0.17 3.75
N ILE A 86 -7.97 0.28 3.59
CA ILE A 86 -6.88 0.01 4.53
C ILE A 86 -7.03 0.89 5.78
N TYR A 87 -7.22 2.19 5.63
CA TYR A 87 -7.34 3.14 6.73
C TYR A 87 -8.59 2.93 7.57
N SER A 88 -9.73 2.53 6.98
CA SER A 88 -10.92 2.19 7.77
C SER A 88 -10.66 1.05 8.76
N ARG A 89 -9.82 0.07 8.40
CA ARG A 89 -9.40 -0.98 9.34
C ARG A 89 -8.48 -0.46 10.45
N PHE A 90 -7.67 0.56 10.15
CA PHE A 90 -6.84 1.20 11.16
C PHE A 90 -7.68 2.04 12.12
N GLU A 91 -8.67 2.78 11.61
CA GLU A 91 -9.60 3.56 12.44
C GLU A 91 -10.44 2.67 13.36
N GLU A 92 -10.91 1.51 12.87
CA GLU A 92 -11.56 0.49 13.70
C GLU A 92 -10.63 0.03 14.84
N ALA A 93 -9.40 -0.34 14.49
CA ALA A 93 -8.45 -0.84 15.47
C ALA A 93 -7.96 0.22 16.47
N GLU A 94 -7.87 1.49 16.06
CA GLU A 94 -7.55 2.62 16.93
C GLU A 94 -8.63 2.85 17.98
N LYS A 95 -9.91 2.75 17.58
CA LYS A 95 -11.05 2.84 18.50
C LYS A 95 -11.09 1.69 19.49
N GLU A 96 -10.78 0.47 19.03
CA GLU A 96 -10.80 -0.73 19.87
C GLU A 96 -9.57 -0.82 20.80
N ASN A 97 -8.41 -0.31 20.37
CA ASN A 97 -7.13 -0.48 21.06
C ASN A 97 -6.32 0.84 21.17
N PRO A 98 -6.88 1.91 21.75
CA PRO A 98 -6.29 3.26 21.67
C PRO A 98 -4.90 3.36 22.30
N ASN A 99 -4.64 2.61 23.37
CA ASN A 99 -3.34 2.61 24.07
C ASN A 99 -2.24 1.87 23.30
N SER A 100 -2.62 0.90 22.45
CA SER A 100 -1.65 0.07 21.73
C SER A 100 -1.51 0.47 20.25
N PHE A 101 -2.46 1.23 19.71
CA PHE A 101 -2.50 1.59 18.29
C PHE A 101 -1.24 2.29 17.79
N ASN A 102 -0.62 3.13 18.64
CA ASN A 102 0.61 3.84 18.30
C ASN A 102 1.90 3.05 18.61
N ASP A 103 1.81 1.84 19.17
CA ASP A 103 2.95 0.94 19.32
C ASP A 103 3.24 0.22 17.99
N PRO A 104 4.41 0.44 17.37
CA PRO A 104 4.78 -0.20 16.10
C PRO A 104 4.81 -1.73 16.18
N ASN A 105 5.17 -2.32 17.31
CA ASN A 105 5.23 -3.78 17.49
C ASN A 105 3.83 -4.38 17.54
N TRP A 106 2.93 -3.72 18.27
CA TRP A 106 1.53 -4.09 18.29
C TRP A 106 0.90 -3.94 16.90
N ALA A 107 1.12 -2.80 16.22
CA ALA A 107 0.61 -2.54 14.88
C ALA A 107 1.11 -3.61 13.89
N ARG A 108 2.40 -3.93 13.90
CA ARG A 108 3.00 -4.96 13.02
C ARG A 108 2.40 -6.35 13.25
N SER A 109 1.98 -6.65 14.47
CA SER A 109 1.43 -7.96 14.83
C SER A 109 -0.06 -8.10 14.55
N ASN A 110 -0.83 -7.00 14.68
CA ASN A 110 -2.29 -7.04 14.68
C ASN A 110 -2.94 -6.40 13.45
N LEU A 111 -2.22 -5.53 12.73
CA LEU A 111 -2.80 -4.78 11.61
C LEU A 111 -2.31 -5.30 10.25
N PRO A 112 -3.17 -5.27 9.22
CA PRO A 112 -2.75 -5.53 7.85
C PRO A 112 -1.97 -4.34 7.30
N PHE A 113 -1.21 -4.52 6.21
CA PHE A 113 -0.47 -3.43 5.55
C PHE A 113 0.59 -2.71 6.41
N VAL A 114 0.98 -3.31 7.54
CA VAL A 114 2.12 -2.87 8.33
C VAL A 114 3.31 -3.75 8.00
N GLY A 115 4.40 -3.16 7.50
CA GLY A 115 5.58 -3.90 7.08
C GLY A 115 6.69 -2.98 6.60
N GLU A 116 7.77 -3.56 6.09
CA GLU A 116 9.00 -2.83 5.81
C GLU A 116 9.28 -2.71 4.30
N ALA A 117 8.49 -3.38 3.45
CA ALA A 117 8.52 -3.17 2.00
C ALA A 117 7.10 -3.09 1.42
N TYR A 118 6.94 -2.19 0.46
CA TYR A 118 5.67 -1.89 -0.19
C TYR A 118 5.86 -1.74 -1.69
N LEU A 119 4.92 -2.27 -2.46
CA LEU A 119 4.87 -2.11 -3.91
C LEU A 119 3.46 -1.71 -4.32
N GLY A 120 3.37 -0.66 -5.12
CA GLY A 120 2.15 -0.16 -5.73
C GLY A 120 2.27 -0.25 -7.25
N HIS A 121 1.17 -0.59 -7.91
CA HIS A 121 1.08 -0.62 -9.36
C HIS A 121 -0.19 0.09 -9.83
N LEU A 122 -0.05 0.88 -10.88
CA LEU A 122 -1.14 1.56 -11.59
C LEU A 122 -1.27 0.92 -12.96
N ARG A 123 -2.43 0.36 -13.28
CA ARG A 123 -2.65 -0.32 -14.56
C ARG A 123 -3.19 0.65 -15.59
N TYR A 124 -2.52 0.66 -16.74
CA TYR A 124 -3.08 1.10 -18.01
C TYR A 124 -3.31 -0.14 -18.88
N GLY A 125 -4.55 -0.56 -19.05
CA GLY A 125 -4.94 -1.76 -19.79
C GLY A 125 -5.03 -1.46 -21.28
N THR A 126 -4.17 -2.07 -22.08
CA THR A 126 -4.28 -2.06 -23.56
C THR A 126 -5.06 -3.25 -24.10
N PHE A 127 -5.10 -4.36 -23.34
CA PHE A 127 -5.81 -5.59 -23.66
C PHE A 127 -6.39 -6.25 -22.40
N GLY A 128 -7.50 -6.97 -22.58
CA GLY A 128 -8.24 -7.63 -21.50
C GLY A 128 -9.15 -6.65 -20.76
N SER A 129 -10.39 -7.06 -20.49
CA SER A 129 -11.37 -6.26 -19.75
C SER A 129 -10.82 -5.77 -18.40
N ASN A 130 -11.43 -4.73 -17.84
CA ASN A 130 -11.12 -4.19 -16.52
C ASN A 130 -11.58 -5.16 -15.42
N ASN A 131 -10.85 -6.27 -15.32
CA ASN A 131 -11.03 -7.34 -14.36
C ASN A 131 -9.91 -7.27 -13.32
N ILE A 132 -10.28 -7.41 -12.05
CA ILE A 132 -9.36 -7.49 -10.91
C ILE A 132 -8.25 -8.53 -11.09
N ALA A 133 -8.51 -9.61 -11.85
CA ALA A 133 -7.52 -10.65 -12.15
C ALA A 133 -6.29 -10.11 -12.89
N ASN A 134 -6.48 -9.11 -13.75
CA ASN A 134 -5.43 -8.50 -14.58
C ASN A 134 -4.66 -7.38 -13.85
N LEU A 135 -5.02 -7.09 -12.60
CA LEU A 135 -4.34 -6.06 -11.81
C LEU A 135 -3.09 -6.62 -11.14
N HIS A 136 -2.02 -5.85 -11.14
CA HIS A 136 -0.81 -6.15 -10.38
C HIS A 136 -0.91 -5.52 -8.98
N PRO A 137 -0.16 -6.01 -7.98
CA PRO A 137 0.74 -7.18 -8.05
C PRO A 137 0.01 -8.52 -8.23
N VAL A 138 0.47 -9.33 -9.18
CA VAL A 138 0.04 -10.73 -9.34
C VAL A 138 0.73 -11.59 -8.29
N MET A 139 0.12 -12.74 -7.94
CA MET A 139 0.75 -13.78 -7.12
C MET A 139 0.99 -15.00 -7.97
#